data_AF-A0A813JEQ4-F1
#
_entry.id   AF-A0A813JEQ4-F1
#
_cell.length_a   1.000
_cell.length_b   1.000
_cell.length_c   1.000
_cell.angle_alpha   90.00
_cell.angle_beta   90.00
_cell.angle_gamma   90.00
#
_symmetry.space_group_name_H-M   'P 1'
#
loop_
_entity.id
_entity.type
_entity.pdbx_description
1 polymer ?
#
loop_
_entity_poly.entity_id
_entity_poly.type
_entity_poly.pdbx_seq_one_letter_code
_entity_poly.pdbx_strand_id
1 'polypeptide(L)'
;PNTLGVALLMEGQVQRGSVQKGRNHIYLFMPAFPKKEGDKPSMRISVTPEGGGALKLFAVAEVTGKGHDTRHALHTFIRSPEASAHWSVVDGSNELVMRPGDAHYIAPSVHSMYVLLVGTDSNTMVPYEIEAASGDSIEELPVNGVPLSGSVDEDEYIRYRVAVEEVARHVSISLTAQTGDCDLFVGTTADVTSENSQLRSQAAGSDAVFIPAFSELNRRHCSEEVIKQKGECVYFVAVKGVSKRSDFQIAASMPDGVPVALAAAEKRKLELPPGSWQYYYVKVVPPMQPMTLEVSIESGVLISLLAKVVPSAKARHPPPELVDISDKADIKGSRFAG
;
A
#
# COMPACT_ATOMS: atom_id res chain seq x y z
N PRO A 1 -43.99 -0.33 10.73
CA PRO A 1 -42.77 -1.14 10.96
C PRO A 1 -41.85 -1.04 9.75
N ASN A 2 -40.93 -0.08 9.76
CA ASN A 2 -39.95 0.07 8.69
C ASN A 2 -39.00 -1.12 8.78
N THR A 3 -39.04 -2.00 7.78
CA THR A 3 -38.02 -3.04 7.60
C THR A 3 -36.67 -2.36 7.50
N LEU A 4 -35.75 -2.69 8.41
CA LEU A 4 -34.36 -2.30 8.32
C LEU A 4 -33.81 -2.83 6.99
N GLY A 5 -33.48 -1.93 6.07
CA GLY A 5 -32.80 -2.28 4.83
C GLY A 5 -31.36 -2.62 5.18
N VAL A 6 -31.07 -3.91 5.33
CA VAL A 6 -29.71 -4.42 5.48
C VAL A 6 -29.24 -4.87 4.11
N ALA A 7 -28.19 -4.24 3.59
CA ALA A 7 -27.55 -4.64 2.34
C ALA A 7 -26.44 -5.66 2.63
N LEU A 8 -26.20 -6.60 1.72
CA LEU A 8 -25.06 -7.51 1.83
C LEU A 8 -23.83 -6.82 1.25
N LEU A 9 -22.78 -6.65 2.05
CA LEU A 9 -21.47 -6.16 1.60
C LEU A 9 -20.65 -7.37 1.16
N MET A 10 -20.49 -7.50 -0.15
CA MET A 10 -19.74 -8.60 -0.77
C MET A 10 -18.26 -8.28 -0.71
N GLU A 11 -17.45 -9.26 -0.34
CA GLU A 11 -16.01 -9.10 -0.22
C GLU A 11 -15.34 -8.73 -1.55
N GLY A 12 -14.44 -7.75 -1.52
CA GLY A 12 -13.71 -7.23 -2.67
C GLY A 12 -14.59 -6.53 -3.72
N GLN A 13 -15.88 -6.32 -3.43
CA GLN A 13 -16.80 -5.64 -4.34
C GLN A 13 -17.11 -4.25 -3.84
N VAL A 14 -16.75 -3.24 -4.63
CA VAL A 14 -17.14 -1.86 -4.41
C VAL A 14 -18.65 -1.72 -4.60
N GLN A 15 -19.33 -1.18 -3.59
CA GLN A 15 -20.76 -0.85 -3.63
C GLN A 15 -20.95 0.65 -3.53
N ARG A 16 -21.93 1.19 -4.26
CA ARG A 16 -22.24 2.62 -4.27
C ARG A 16 -23.51 2.91 -3.51
N GLY A 17 -23.54 4.04 -2.84
CA GLY A 17 -24.73 4.53 -2.15
C GLY A 17 -24.71 6.04 -2.02
N SER A 18 -25.73 6.57 -1.35
CA SER A 18 -25.71 7.96 -0.91
C SER A 18 -26.44 8.11 0.43
N VAL A 19 -25.89 8.89 1.34
CA VAL A 19 -26.44 9.05 2.70
C VAL A 19 -26.53 10.53 3.08
N GLN A 20 -27.62 10.91 3.75
CA GLN A 20 -27.84 12.26 4.28
C GLN A 20 -27.39 12.33 5.75
N LYS A 21 -27.07 13.54 6.25
CA LYS A 21 -26.89 13.81 7.68
C LYS A 21 -27.98 13.18 8.56
N GLY A 22 -27.54 12.42 9.56
CA GLY A 22 -28.41 11.75 10.53
C GLY A 22 -29.18 10.55 9.97
N ARG A 23 -28.94 10.18 8.71
CA ARG A 23 -29.37 8.90 8.13
C ARG A 23 -28.21 7.90 8.19
N ASN A 24 -28.57 6.63 8.14
CA ASN A 24 -27.60 5.55 8.14
C ASN A 24 -27.96 4.48 7.11
N HIS A 25 -26.94 3.81 6.61
CA HIS A 25 -27.05 2.56 5.87
C HIS A 25 -26.41 1.45 6.68
N ILE A 26 -27.00 0.26 6.61
CA ILE A 26 -26.55 -0.91 7.35
C ILE A 26 -26.16 -1.97 6.35
N TYR A 27 -24.97 -2.51 6.53
CA TYR A 27 -24.45 -3.61 5.75
C TYR A 27 -24.24 -4.83 6.65
N LEU A 28 -24.47 -6.01 6.08
CA LEU A 28 -24.02 -7.28 6.61
C LEU A 28 -22.77 -7.66 5.82
N PHE A 29 -21.63 -7.82 6.49
CA PHE A 29 -20.40 -8.33 5.88
C PHE A 29 -20.17 -9.76 6.35
N MET A 30 -19.92 -10.66 5.39
CA MET A 30 -19.59 -12.06 5.61
C MET A 30 -18.21 -12.33 4.99
N PRO A 31 -17.13 -12.12 5.74
CA PRO A 31 -15.76 -12.34 5.26
C PRO A 31 -15.50 -13.82 4.86
N ALA A 32 -14.83 -14.01 3.73
CA ALA A 32 -14.44 -15.31 3.19
C ALA A 32 -13.03 -15.68 3.67
N PHE A 33 -12.95 -16.62 4.61
CA PHE A 33 -11.66 -17.05 5.13
C PHE A 33 -11.09 -18.28 4.42
N PRO A 34 -9.75 -18.38 4.31
CA PRO A 34 -9.11 -19.61 3.89
C PRO A 34 -9.49 -20.74 4.85
N LYS A 35 -9.66 -21.94 4.30
CA LYS A 35 -10.03 -23.16 5.06
C LYS A 35 -8.95 -23.62 6.05
N LYS A 36 -7.81 -22.93 6.12
CA LYS A 36 -6.68 -23.34 6.93
C LYS A 36 -6.96 -22.94 8.38
N GLU A 37 -7.14 -23.96 9.21
CA GLU A 37 -7.40 -23.82 10.62
C GLU A 37 -6.25 -23.07 11.31
N GLY A 38 -6.56 -21.96 11.97
CA GLY A 38 -5.59 -21.12 12.69
C GLY A 38 -5.26 -19.77 12.04
N ASP A 39 -5.57 -19.59 10.75
CA ASP A 39 -5.38 -18.28 10.10
C ASP A 39 -6.43 -17.30 10.63
N LYS A 40 -5.96 -16.19 11.20
CA LYS A 40 -6.79 -15.06 11.61
C LYS A 40 -6.30 -13.86 10.79
N PRO A 41 -6.90 -13.56 9.64
CA PRO A 41 -6.48 -12.40 8.89
C PRO A 41 -7.09 -11.12 9.44
N SER A 42 -6.52 -9.98 9.10
CA SER A 42 -7.24 -8.72 9.29
C SER A 42 -8.48 -8.66 8.39
N MET A 43 -9.44 -7.83 8.80
CA MET A 43 -10.55 -7.40 7.96
C MET A 43 -10.46 -5.89 7.78
N ARG A 44 -10.88 -5.42 6.63
CA ARG A 44 -10.93 -4.01 6.29
C ARG A 44 -12.30 -3.66 5.76
N ILE A 45 -12.81 -2.50 6.17
CA ILE A 45 -13.94 -1.83 5.52
C ILE A 45 -13.50 -0.41 5.18
N SER A 46 -13.54 -0.07 3.91
CA SER A 46 -13.17 1.26 3.41
C SER A 46 -14.39 1.95 2.84
N VAL A 47 -14.54 3.24 3.10
CA VAL A 47 -15.55 4.09 2.47
C VAL A 47 -14.87 5.27 1.78
N THR A 48 -15.35 5.68 0.62
CA THR A 48 -14.83 6.85 -0.10
C THR A 48 -16.00 7.78 -0.37
N PRO A 49 -16.11 8.92 0.34
CA PRO A 49 -17.14 9.91 0.03
C PRO A 49 -16.83 10.63 -1.28
N GLU A 50 -17.80 10.65 -2.19
CA GLU A 50 -17.72 11.44 -3.41
C GLU A 50 -18.07 12.91 -3.08
N GLY A 51 -17.18 13.85 -3.42
CA GLY A 51 -17.42 15.29 -3.23
C GLY A 51 -17.11 15.82 -1.83
N GLY A 52 -16.33 15.11 -1.01
CA GLY A 52 -15.77 15.63 0.24
C GLY A 52 -16.74 15.72 1.42
N GLY A 53 -17.85 14.97 1.39
CA GLY A 53 -18.72 14.84 2.56
C GLY A 53 -18.09 13.99 3.66
N ALA A 54 -18.40 14.28 4.93
CA ALA A 54 -17.92 13.46 6.04
C ALA A 54 -18.90 12.32 6.38
N LEU A 55 -18.31 11.16 6.60
CA LEU A 55 -18.99 9.92 6.96
C LEU A 55 -18.36 9.35 8.23
N LYS A 56 -19.16 8.67 9.04
CA LYS A 56 -18.68 7.84 10.17
C LYS A 56 -19.01 6.39 9.91
N LEU A 57 -18.05 5.53 10.21
CA LEU A 57 -18.15 4.10 10.01
C LEU A 57 -17.99 3.40 11.36
N PHE A 58 -18.94 2.51 11.65
CA PHE A 58 -18.97 1.70 12.86
C PHE A 58 -19.17 0.24 12.47
N ALA A 59 -18.61 -0.68 13.25
CA ALA A 59 -18.89 -2.09 13.10
C ALA A 59 -19.09 -2.80 14.44
N VAL A 60 -19.93 -3.82 14.40
CA VAL A 60 -20.17 -4.72 15.53
C VAL A 60 -20.19 -6.16 15.01
N ALA A 61 -19.29 -6.98 15.56
CA ALA A 61 -19.31 -8.42 15.30
C ALA A 61 -20.61 -9.00 15.88
N GLU A 62 -21.21 -9.96 15.19
CA GLU A 62 -22.46 -10.56 15.61
C GLU A 62 -22.42 -11.02 17.07
N VAL A 63 -23.35 -10.48 17.86
CA VAL A 63 -23.52 -10.88 19.27
C VAL A 63 -24.08 -12.29 19.25
N THR A 64 -23.24 -13.26 19.63
CA THR A 64 -23.63 -14.66 19.77
C THR A 64 -24.73 -14.78 20.83
N GLY A 65 -25.97 -14.90 20.40
CA GLY A 65 -27.15 -14.91 21.25
C GLY A 65 -28.36 -15.54 20.56
N LYS A 66 -29.40 -15.89 21.33
CA LYS A 66 -30.66 -16.36 20.74
C LYS A 66 -31.29 -15.18 19.97
N GLY A 67 -31.97 -15.43 18.85
CA GLY A 67 -32.38 -14.36 17.90
C GLY A 67 -33.15 -13.15 18.45
N HIS A 68 -33.74 -13.23 19.65
CA HIS A 68 -34.29 -12.06 20.35
C HIS A 68 -33.19 -11.09 20.83
N ASP A 69 -32.08 -11.61 21.33
CA ASP A 69 -30.97 -10.85 21.87
C ASP A 69 -30.19 -10.15 20.75
N THR A 70 -29.98 -10.82 19.62
CA THR A 70 -29.34 -10.23 18.43
C THR A 70 -30.15 -9.05 17.89
N ARG A 71 -31.48 -9.16 17.84
CA ARG A 71 -32.35 -8.05 17.40
C ARG A 71 -32.29 -6.87 18.34
N HIS A 72 -32.28 -7.12 19.66
CA HIS A 72 -32.16 -6.06 20.64
C HIS A 72 -30.78 -5.37 20.57
N ALA A 73 -29.70 -6.15 20.48
CA ALA A 73 -28.34 -5.65 20.32
C ALA A 73 -28.19 -4.80 19.05
N LEU A 74 -28.71 -5.27 17.92
CA LEU A 74 -28.69 -4.52 16.67
C LEU A 74 -29.49 -3.21 16.76
N HIS A 75 -30.65 -3.23 17.42
CA HIS A 75 -31.42 -2.01 17.66
C HIS A 75 -30.67 -1.00 18.53
N THR A 76 -29.97 -1.47 19.56
CA THR A 76 -29.11 -0.63 20.42
C THR A 76 -27.96 -0.06 19.60
N PHE A 77 -27.30 -0.89 18.79
CA PHE A 77 -26.23 -0.48 17.88
C PHE A 77 -26.65 0.62 16.92
N ILE A 78 -27.80 0.48 16.28
CA ILE A 78 -28.31 1.48 15.32
C ILE A 78 -28.68 2.79 16.02
N ARG A 79 -29.18 2.73 17.27
CA ARG A 79 -29.61 3.92 18.01
C ARG A 79 -28.47 4.68 18.65
N SER A 80 -27.40 4.00 19.04
CA SER A 80 -26.28 4.57 19.79
C SER A 80 -24.95 3.91 19.40
N PRO A 81 -24.53 4.01 18.13
CA PRO A 81 -23.38 3.28 17.62
C PRO A 81 -22.09 3.63 18.37
N GLU A 82 -21.91 4.88 18.80
CA GLU A 82 -20.73 5.32 19.55
C GLU A 82 -20.56 4.59 20.89
N ALA A 83 -21.65 4.15 21.50
CA ALA A 83 -21.64 3.49 22.81
C ALA A 83 -21.59 1.96 22.71
N SER A 84 -21.81 1.40 21.51
CA SER A 84 -22.09 -0.04 21.34
C SER A 84 -21.34 -0.69 20.19
N ALA A 85 -20.71 0.08 19.30
CA ALA A 85 -19.79 -0.44 18.32
C ALA A 85 -18.59 -1.11 19.01
N HIS A 86 -18.14 -2.22 18.47
CA HIS A 86 -16.85 -2.80 18.86
C HIS A 86 -15.70 -2.05 18.18
N TRP A 87 -15.92 -1.57 16.95
CA TRP A 87 -14.96 -0.79 16.19
C TRP A 87 -15.62 0.45 15.61
N SER A 88 -14.89 1.57 15.59
CA SER A 88 -15.31 2.80 14.95
C SER A 88 -14.11 3.50 14.35
N VAL A 89 -14.34 4.25 13.27
CA VAL A 89 -13.29 5.05 12.67
C VAL A 89 -13.11 6.35 13.47
N VAL A 90 -11.86 6.64 13.83
CA VAL A 90 -11.48 7.90 14.50
C VAL A 90 -11.58 9.04 13.49
N ASP A 91 -12.02 10.22 13.94
CA ASP A 91 -12.31 11.38 13.08
C ASP A 91 -11.22 11.61 12.01
N GLY A 92 -11.63 11.58 10.73
CA GLY A 92 -10.78 11.87 9.57
C GLY A 92 -10.27 10.67 8.78
N SER A 93 -10.38 9.44 9.31
CA SER A 93 -10.17 8.24 8.50
C SER A 93 -11.48 7.83 7.81
N ASN A 94 -11.35 7.14 6.67
CA ASN A 94 -12.48 6.48 6.02
C ASN A 94 -12.33 4.95 5.98
N GLU A 95 -11.46 4.41 6.83
CA GLU A 95 -11.10 3.00 6.85
C GLU A 95 -11.22 2.44 8.27
N LEU A 96 -11.92 1.32 8.38
CA LEU A 96 -12.02 0.51 9.58
C LEU A 96 -11.24 -0.79 9.38
N VAL A 97 -10.12 -0.92 10.09
CA VAL A 97 -9.31 -2.15 10.09
C VAL A 97 -9.54 -2.88 11.40
N MET A 98 -9.92 -4.15 11.31
CA MET A 98 -10.10 -5.07 12.44
C MET A 98 -9.01 -6.12 12.39
N ARG A 99 -8.18 -6.18 13.42
CA ARG A 99 -7.00 -7.04 13.47
C ARG A 99 -7.21 -8.21 14.45
N PRO A 100 -6.50 -9.34 14.25
CA PRO A 100 -6.58 -10.51 15.13
C PRO A 100 -6.36 -10.26 16.63
N GLY A 101 -5.61 -9.20 16.96
CA GLY A 101 -5.31 -8.78 18.34
C GLY A 101 -6.32 -7.79 18.93
N ASP A 102 -7.27 -7.27 18.14
CA ASP A 102 -8.21 -6.27 18.63
C ASP A 102 -9.15 -6.85 19.69
N ALA A 103 -9.52 -6.03 20.66
CA ALA A 103 -10.61 -6.35 21.56
C ALA A 103 -11.87 -6.65 20.73
N HIS A 104 -12.58 -7.72 21.08
CA HIS A 104 -13.75 -8.22 20.34
C HIS A 104 -13.47 -8.79 18.95
N TYR A 105 -12.19 -8.94 18.53
CA TYR A 105 -11.89 -9.67 17.32
C TYR A 105 -12.37 -11.12 17.45
N ILE A 106 -13.37 -11.46 16.65
CA ILE A 106 -13.88 -12.82 16.54
C ILE A 106 -13.40 -13.32 15.18
N ALA A 107 -12.55 -14.34 15.18
CA ALA A 107 -12.12 -15.03 13.96
C ALA A 107 -13.39 -15.43 13.18
N PRO A 108 -13.69 -14.79 12.03
CA PRO A 108 -15.06 -14.83 11.51
C PRO A 108 -15.34 -16.03 10.62
N SER A 109 -14.68 -17.16 10.88
CA SER A 109 -14.97 -18.46 10.25
C SER A 109 -16.40 -18.97 10.50
N VAL A 110 -17.21 -18.25 11.28
CA VAL A 110 -18.60 -18.60 11.65
C VAL A 110 -19.54 -17.41 11.90
N HIS A 111 -19.10 -16.15 11.77
CA HIS A 111 -19.87 -14.99 12.25
C HIS A 111 -20.00 -13.89 11.19
N SER A 112 -21.20 -13.32 11.09
CA SER A 112 -21.42 -12.13 10.29
C SER A 112 -21.03 -10.88 11.06
N MET A 113 -20.84 -9.77 10.37
CA MET A 113 -20.63 -8.47 11.00
C MET A 113 -21.61 -7.45 10.46
N TYR A 114 -22.13 -6.61 11.35
CA TYR A 114 -22.93 -5.46 10.95
C TYR A 114 -22.06 -4.22 10.87
N VAL A 115 -22.15 -3.53 9.74
CA VAL A 115 -21.44 -2.29 9.46
C VAL A 115 -22.47 -1.18 9.33
N LEU A 116 -22.29 -0.10 10.07
CA LEU A 116 -23.15 1.07 10.05
C LEU A 116 -22.37 2.25 9.48
N LEU A 117 -22.88 2.80 8.39
CA LEU A 117 -22.38 4.03 7.80
C LEU A 117 -23.33 5.19 8.11
N VAL A 118 -22.83 6.28 8.68
CA VAL A 118 -23.62 7.44 9.12
C VAL A 118 -23.11 8.70 8.45
N GLY A 119 -24.01 9.47 7.83
CA GLY A 119 -23.68 10.80 7.31
C GLY A 119 -23.64 11.85 8.43
N THR A 120 -22.61 12.70 8.50
CA THR A 120 -22.46 13.68 9.60
C THR A 120 -22.64 15.14 9.20
N ASP A 121 -22.18 15.54 8.00
CA ASP A 121 -21.85 16.96 7.79
C ASP A 121 -22.81 17.73 6.87
N SER A 122 -23.62 17.06 6.04
CA SER A 122 -24.48 17.77 5.08
C SER A 122 -25.92 17.27 5.03
N ASN A 123 -26.87 18.21 4.93
CA ASN A 123 -28.28 17.89 4.65
C ASN A 123 -28.49 17.42 3.21
N THR A 124 -27.48 17.54 2.36
CA THR A 124 -27.43 16.98 1.02
C THR A 124 -27.07 15.50 1.07
N MET A 125 -27.50 14.74 0.06
CA MET A 125 -27.07 13.36 -0.10
C MET A 125 -25.57 13.35 -0.42
N VAL A 126 -24.77 12.63 0.38
CA VAL A 126 -23.35 12.40 0.15
C VAL A 126 -23.22 11.08 -0.60
N PRO A 127 -22.91 11.08 -1.91
CA PRO A 127 -22.60 9.84 -2.62
C PRO A 127 -21.32 9.22 -2.05
N TYR A 128 -21.23 7.90 -2.06
CA TYR A 128 -20.06 7.20 -1.56
C TYR A 128 -19.88 5.84 -2.24
N GLU A 129 -18.65 5.35 -2.19
CA GLU A 129 -18.26 3.98 -2.47
C GLU A 129 -17.89 3.28 -1.16
N ILE A 130 -18.28 2.02 -0.95
CA ILE A 130 -17.90 1.21 0.22
C ILE A 130 -17.43 -0.16 -0.25
N GLU A 131 -16.37 -0.68 0.36
CA GLU A 131 -15.81 -2.00 0.11
C GLU A 131 -15.46 -2.67 1.44
N ALA A 132 -15.60 -3.98 1.51
CA ALA A 132 -15.02 -4.78 2.59
C ALA A 132 -14.12 -5.87 2.03
N ALA A 133 -13.04 -6.15 2.76
CA ALA A 133 -12.09 -7.19 2.44
C ALA A 133 -11.72 -7.95 3.71
N SER A 134 -11.45 -9.24 3.58
CA SER A 134 -10.84 -10.06 4.62
C SER A 134 -9.64 -10.78 4.06
N GLY A 135 -8.70 -11.15 4.93
CA GLY A 135 -7.47 -11.78 4.47
C GLY A 135 -6.29 -10.83 4.45
N ASP A 136 -5.16 -11.39 4.02
CA ASP A 136 -4.09 -10.62 3.38
C ASP A 136 -4.58 -10.09 2.03
N SER A 137 -5.69 -9.35 1.99
CA SER A 137 -6.24 -8.82 0.75
C SER A 137 -5.20 -7.91 0.14
N ILE A 138 -4.68 -8.32 -1.01
CA ILE A 138 -3.59 -7.63 -1.69
C ILE A 138 -4.22 -6.47 -2.45
N GLU A 139 -4.11 -5.28 -1.86
CA GLU A 139 -4.64 -4.04 -2.45
C GLU A 139 -3.85 -3.65 -3.69
N GLU A 140 -4.52 -3.17 -4.73
CA GLU A 140 -3.81 -2.64 -5.89
C GLU A 140 -3.19 -1.29 -5.55
N LEU A 141 -1.88 -1.16 -5.79
CA LEU A 141 -1.13 0.08 -5.65
C LEU A 141 -0.95 0.70 -7.04
N PRO A 142 -1.69 1.77 -7.37
CA PRO A 142 -1.66 2.36 -8.70
C PRO A 142 -0.26 2.84 -9.09
N VAL A 143 0.14 2.56 -10.33
CA VAL A 143 1.45 2.91 -10.91
C VAL A 143 1.55 4.36 -11.41
N ASN A 144 0.59 5.21 -11.05
CA ASN A 144 0.52 6.62 -11.46
C ASN A 144 1.12 7.59 -10.42
N GLY A 145 1.77 7.06 -9.38
CA GLY A 145 2.40 7.86 -8.32
C GLY A 145 1.42 8.38 -7.27
N VAL A 146 0.13 8.02 -7.32
CA VAL A 146 -0.83 8.41 -6.29
C VAL A 146 -0.53 7.65 -4.99
N PRO A 147 -0.21 8.35 -3.89
CA PRO A 147 0.10 7.69 -2.64
C PRO A 147 -1.17 7.15 -1.96
N LEU A 148 -1.07 5.94 -1.42
CA LEU A 148 -2.03 5.35 -0.50
C LEU A 148 -1.51 5.49 0.93
N SER A 149 -2.40 5.86 1.86
CA SER A 149 -2.06 5.86 3.29
C SER A 149 -2.32 4.47 3.87
N GLY A 150 -1.52 4.08 4.87
CA GLY A 150 -1.69 2.81 5.58
C GLY A 150 -1.17 2.87 7.01
N SER A 151 -1.49 1.85 7.81
CA SER A 151 -1.06 1.72 9.20
C SER A 151 -0.78 0.27 9.55
N VAL A 152 0.45 -0.05 9.94
CA VAL A 152 0.91 -1.41 10.23
C VAL A 152 1.48 -1.50 11.64
N ASP A 153 1.09 -2.55 12.37
CA ASP A 153 1.60 -2.81 13.72
C ASP A 153 2.93 -3.56 13.68
N GLU A 154 3.62 -3.61 14.81
CA GLU A 154 4.90 -4.31 14.95
C GLU A 154 4.79 -5.78 14.49
N ASP A 155 5.72 -6.19 13.64
CA ASP A 155 5.81 -7.52 13.04
C ASP A 155 4.65 -7.95 12.11
N GLU A 156 3.65 -7.09 11.91
CA GLU A 156 2.57 -7.31 10.96
C GLU A 156 2.93 -6.82 9.55
N TYR A 157 2.14 -7.27 8.57
CA TYR A 157 2.32 -6.90 7.15
C TYR A 157 1.05 -6.31 6.56
N ILE A 158 1.23 -5.27 5.74
CA ILE A 158 0.24 -4.86 4.73
C ILE A 158 0.80 -5.20 3.36
N ARG A 159 -0.01 -5.81 2.50
CA ARG A 159 0.42 -6.24 1.17
C ARG A 159 -0.32 -5.51 0.06
N TYR A 160 0.43 -5.17 -0.98
CA TYR A 160 -0.07 -4.54 -2.19
C TYR A 160 0.35 -5.31 -3.43
N ARG A 161 -0.36 -5.11 -4.55
CA ARG A 161 0.05 -5.53 -5.89
C ARG A 161 0.24 -4.33 -6.80
N VAL A 162 1.31 -4.35 -7.57
CA VAL A 162 1.63 -3.35 -8.59
C VAL A 162 1.55 -4.04 -9.94
N ALA A 163 0.51 -3.74 -10.71
CA ALA A 163 0.31 -4.26 -12.06
C ALA A 163 1.05 -3.40 -13.09
N VAL A 164 1.76 -4.06 -14.01
CA VAL A 164 2.50 -3.42 -15.10
C VAL A 164 2.05 -4.08 -16.41
N GLU A 165 1.48 -3.27 -17.30
CA GLU A 165 0.90 -3.73 -18.57
C GLU A 165 1.87 -3.61 -19.75
N GLU A 166 3.05 -3.03 -19.52
CA GLU A 166 4.04 -2.75 -20.56
C GLU A 166 5.37 -3.45 -20.26
N VAL A 167 5.98 -4.02 -21.30
CA VAL A 167 7.32 -4.60 -21.20
C VAL A 167 8.39 -3.52 -21.04
N ALA A 168 9.51 -3.89 -20.42
CA ALA A 168 10.68 -3.02 -20.29
C ALA A 168 10.39 -1.65 -19.63
N ARG A 169 9.39 -1.58 -18.75
CA ARG A 169 9.19 -0.42 -17.87
C ARG A 169 10.03 -0.53 -16.61
N HIS A 170 10.41 0.63 -16.10
CA HIS A 170 10.96 0.78 -14.75
C HIS A 170 9.82 0.83 -13.76
N VAL A 171 10.01 0.26 -12.56
CA VAL A 171 9.06 0.37 -11.46
C VAL A 171 9.76 1.00 -10.27
N SER A 172 9.16 2.02 -9.68
CA SER A 172 9.62 2.66 -8.46
C SER A 172 8.53 2.55 -7.42
N ILE A 173 8.87 2.03 -6.24
CA ILE A 173 7.98 1.94 -5.09
C ILE A 173 8.62 2.72 -3.96
N SER A 174 7.92 3.71 -3.44
CA SER A 174 8.37 4.56 -2.35
C SER A 174 7.43 4.42 -1.16
N LEU A 175 8.02 4.29 0.03
CA LEU A 175 7.36 4.21 1.31
C LEU A 175 7.86 5.38 2.19
N THR A 176 6.94 6.16 2.72
CA THR A 176 7.23 7.29 3.61
C THR A 176 6.56 7.05 4.94
N ALA A 177 7.35 6.71 5.98
CA ALA A 177 6.84 6.66 7.34
C ALA A 177 6.42 8.06 7.81
N GLN A 178 5.18 8.18 8.28
CA GLN A 178 4.63 9.38 8.92
C GLN A 178 4.83 9.32 10.44
N THR A 179 4.65 8.12 11.01
CA THR A 179 4.90 7.79 12.42
C THR A 179 5.51 6.38 12.49
N GLY A 180 6.31 6.11 13.53
CA GLY A 180 6.95 4.80 13.69
C GLY A 180 8.02 4.53 12.63
N ASP A 181 8.22 3.25 12.33
CA ASP A 181 9.20 2.76 11.35
C ASP A 181 8.65 1.52 10.67
N CYS A 182 8.74 1.48 9.35
CA CYS A 182 8.21 0.39 8.55
C CYS A 182 9.13 0.08 7.38
N ASP A 183 9.35 -1.22 7.16
CA ASP A 183 10.26 -1.73 6.13
C ASP A 183 9.51 -2.10 4.85
N LEU A 184 10.16 -1.96 3.70
CA LEU A 184 9.61 -2.26 2.37
C LEU A 184 10.22 -3.53 1.75
N PHE A 185 9.37 -4.49 1.37
CA PHE A 185 9.73 -5.73 0.72
C PHE A 185 8.98 -5.89 -0.61
N VAL A 186 9.64 -6.41 -1.64
CA VAL A 186 9.05 -6.61 -2.97
C VAL A 186 9.42 -7.97 -3.52
N GLY A 187 8.43 -8.63 -4.12
CA GLY A 187 8.59 -9.92 -4.77
C GLY A 187 7.65 -10.14 -5.95
N THR A 188 7.70 -11.35 -6.52
CA THR A 188 6.88 -11.77 -7.68
C THR A 188 5.77 -12.74 -7.32
N THR A 189 5.63 -13.06 -6.03
CA THR A 189 4.61 -13.94 -5.48
C THR A 189 3.92 -13.27 -4.30
N ALA A 190 2.66 -13.65 -4.05
CA ALA A 190 1.79 -13.03 -3.04
C ALA A 190 2.29 -13.21 -1.59
N ASP A 191 3.09 -14.25 -1.33
CA ASP A 191 3.66 -14.60 -0.03
C ASP A 191 4.94 -13.81 0.30
N VAL A 192 5.06 -12.58 -0.19
CA VAL A 192 6.21 -11.71 0.07
C VAL A 192 6.30 -11.37 1.57
N THR A 193 7.47 -11.59 2.16
CA THR A 193 7.82 -11.30 3.57
C THR A 193 9.28 -10.82 3.70
N SER A 194 9.73 -10.52 4.92
CA SER A 194 11.16 -10.22 5.17
C SER A 194 12.10 -11.38 4.81
N GLU A 195 11.64 -12.61 4.98
CA GLU A 195 12.39 -13.85 4.67
C GLU A 195 12.23 -14.26 3.20
N ASN A 196 11.08 -13.92 2.61
CA ASN A 196 10.71 -14.31 1.25
C ASN A 196 10.49 -13.07 0.37
N SER A 197 11.58 -12.36 0.06
CA SER A 197 11.56 -11.20 -0.84
C SER A 197 12.74 -11.23 -1.80
N GLN A 198 12.53 -10.71 -3.01
CA GLN A 198 13.60 -10.56 -4.00
C GLN A 198 14.32 -9.23 -3.88
N LEU A 199 13.59 -8.19 -3.46
CA LEU A 199 14.10 -6.85 -3.22
C LEU A 199 13.57 -6.33 -1.88
N ARG A 200 14.40 -5.55 -1.18
CA ARG A 200 14.00 -4.91 0.08
C ARG A 200 14.72 -3.58 0.31
N SER A 201 14.12 -2.76 1.15
CA SER A 201 14.67 -1.57 1.80
C SER A 201 14.23 -1.62 3.26
N GLN A 202 15.16 -1.37 4.17
CA GLN A 202 14.97 -1.49 5.63
C GLN A 202 15.69 -0.35 6.34
N ALA A 203 15.65 0.84 5.75
CA ALA A 203 16.28 2.02 6.31
C ALA A 203 15.29 2.66 7.28
N ALA A 204 15.78 3.14 8.43
CA ALA A 204 14.93 3.83 9.38
C ALA A 204 14.22 5.03 8.70
N GLY A 205 12.89 5.06 8.80
CA GLY A 205 12.05 6.11 8.25
C GLY A 205 11.50 5.80 6.86
N SER A 206 12.01 6.48 5.82
CA SER A 206 11.49 6.32 4.44
C SER A 206 12.32 5.32 3.65
N ASP A 207 11.63 4.48 2.91
CA ASP A 207 12.20 3.37 2.15
C ASP A 207 11.82 3.44 0.68
N ALA A 208 12.66 2.86 -0.18
CA ALA A 208 12.36 2.79 -1.60
C ALA A 208 12.99 1.57 -2.29
N VAL A 209 12.25 1.04 -3.25
CA VAL A 209 12.72 -0.02 -4.15
C VAL A 209 12.54 0.45 -5.58
N PHE A 210 13.63 0.40 -6.34
CA PHE A 210 13.62 0.61 -7.79
C PHE A 210 13.90 -0.72 -8.49
N ILE A 211 13.04 -1.06 -9.45
CA ILE A 211 13.13 -2.25 -10.30
C ILE A 211 13.48 -1.77 -11.72
N PRO A 212 14.75 -1.86 -12.13
CA PRO A 212 15.12 -1.42 -13.47
C PRO A 212 14.51 -2.32 -14.53
N ALA A 213 14.03 -1.72 -15.63
CA ALA A 213 13.54 -2.42 -16.81
C ALA A 213 14.48 -3.52 -17.30
N PHE A 214 15.77 -3.23 -17.24
CA PHE A 214 16.86 -4.10 -17.69
C PHE A 214 17.34 -5.11 -16.65
N SER A 215 16.77 -5.14 -15.44
CA SER A 215 17.16 -6.11 -14.41
C SER A 215 16.75 -7.53 -14.78
N GLU A 216 17.48 -8.55 -14.32
CA GLU A 216 17.14 -9.96 -14.56
C GLU A 216 15.75 -10.31 -13.99
N LEU A 217 15.42 -9.73 -12.83
CA LEU A 217 14.10 -9.87 -12.21
C LEU A 217 12.99 -9.37 -13.16
N ASN A 218 13.12 -8.13 -13.66
CA ASN A 218 12.11 -7.54 -14.53
C ASN A 218 11.99 -8.26 -15.87
N ARG A 219 13.11 -8.63 -16.50
CA ARG A 219 13.07 -9.34 -17.79
C ARG A 219 12.43 -10.71 -17.73
N ARG A 220 12.62 -11.44 -16.62
CA ARG A 220 12.00 -12.75 -16.42
C ARG A 220 10.54 -12.64 -16.04
N HIS A 221 10.19 -11.66 -15.20
CA HIS A 221 8.84 -11.54 -14.65
C HIS A 221 7.88 -10.76 -15.56
N CYS A 222 8.37 -9.73 -16.22
CA CYS A 222 7.64 -8.84 -17.12
C CYS A 222 8.15 -8.99 -18.57
N SER A 223 8.19 -10.22 -19.07
CA SER A 223 8.57 -10.51 -20.46
C SER A 223 7.42 -10.24 -21.43
N GLU A 224 7.72 -10.13 -22.73
CA GLU A 224 6.68 -10.02 -23.76
C GLU A 224 5.69 -11.17 -23.72
N GLU A 225 6.14 -12.39 -23.44
CA GLU A 225 5.28 -13.55 -23.34
C GLU A 225 4.32 -13.44 -22.16
N VAL A 226 4.80 -12.96 -21.01
CA VAL A 226 3.96 -12.78 -19.81
C VAL A 226 2.87 -11.74 -20.09
N ILE A 227 3.24 -10.58 -20.62
CA ILE A 227 2.28 -9.51 -20.93
C ILE A 227 1.29 -9.98 -22.01
N LYS A 228 1.73 -10.64 -23.09
CA LYS A 228 0.83 -11.18 -24.13
C LYS A 228 -0.14 -12.22 -23.59
N GLN A 229 0.26 -13.03 -22.60
CA GLN A 229 -0.58 -14.09 -22.05
C GLN A 229 -1.53 -13.61 -20.96
N LYS A 230 -1.09 -12.68 -20.10
CA LYS A 230 -1.81 -12.28 -18.88
C LYS A 230 -2.37 -10.85 -18.93
N GLY A 231 -1.98 -10.04 -19.91
CA GLY A 231 -2.28 -8.61 -19.96
C GLY A 231 -1.37 -7.77 -19.06
N GLU A 232 -0.90 -8.33 -17.95
CA GLU A 232 -0.05 -7.67 -16.97
C GLU A 232 1.01 -8.61 -16.38
N CYS A 233 2.08 -8.03 -15.84
CA CYS A 233 2.92 -8.67 -14.83
C CYS A 233 2.70 -7.96 -13.49
N VAL A 234 2.77 -8.72 -12.39
CA VAL A 234 2.37 -8.24 -11.06
C VAL A 234 3.53 -8.35 -10.07
N TYR A 235 3.95 -7.23 -9.51
CA TYR A 235 4.82 -7.22 -8.34
C TYR A 235 3.99 -7.20 -7.07
N PHE A 236 4.39 -8.00 -6.08
CA PHE A 236 3.80 -7.98 -4.77
C PHE A 236 4.70 -7.20 -3.83
N VAL A 237 4.10 -6.34 -3.03
CA VAL A 237 4.79 -5.44 -2.10
C VAL A 237 4.29 -5.75 -0.71
N ALA A 238 5.19 -5.86 0.25
CA ALA A 238 4.91 -6.01 1.67
C ALA A 238 5.51 -4.82 2.42
N VAL A 239 4.69 -4.17 3.25
CA VAL A 239 5.13 -3.19 4.23
C VAL A 239 5.06 -3.85 5.60
N LYS A 240 6.19 -3.95 6.29
CA LYS A 240 6.28 -4.56 7.63
C LYS A 240 6.39 -3.47 8.69
N GLY A 241 5.60 -3.54 9.76
CA GLY A 241 5.81 -2.66 10.91
C GLY A 241 7.02 -3.08 11.73
N VAL A 242 7.89 -2.12 12.04
CA VAL A 242 9.06 -2.31 12.93
C VAL A 242 8.78 -1.69 14.31
N SER A 243 8.06 -0.58 14.35
CA SER A 243 7.57 0.02 15.60
C SER A 243 6.22 -0.57 16.01
N LYS A 244 5.86 -0.42 17.30
CA LYS A 244 4.55 -0.83 17.87
C LYS A 244 3.36 -0.55 16.95
N ARG A 245 3.37 0.63 16.33
CA ARG A 245 2.46 1.04 15.26
C ARG A 245 3.19 2.04 14.37
N SER A 246 3.01 1.90 13.06
CA SER A 246 3.62 2.77 12.06
C SER A 246 2.57 3.21 11.05
N ASP A 247 2.37 4.51 10.92
CA ASP A 247 1.52 5.10 9.88
C ASP A 247 2.42 5.51 8.72
N PHE A 248 2.01 5.26 7.49
CA PHE A 248 2.83 5.48 6.30
C PHE A 248 2.02 5.95 5.09
N GLN A 249 2.74 6.45 4.09
CA GLN A 249 2.25 6.59 2.72
C GLN A 249 3.09 5.73 1.79
N ILE A 250 2.45 5.03 0.86
CA ILE A 250 3.11 4.20 -0.15
C ILE A 250 2.64 4.61 -1.55
N ALA A 251 3.56 4.70 -2.50
CA ALA A 251 3.24 4.99 -3.90
C ALA A 251 4.05 4.09 -4.82
N ALA A 252 3.43 3.65 -5.92
CA ALA A 252 4.13 3.06 -7.05
C ALA A 252 4.11 4.04 -8.23
N SER A 253 5.20 4.08 -8.99
CA SER A 253 5.26 4.81 -10.24
C SER A 253 6.02 4.00 -11.28
N MET A 254 5.61 4.15 -12.53
CA MET A 254 6.40 3.70 -13.69
C MET A 254 7.02 4.93 -14.32
N PRO A 255 8.17 5.41 -13.83
CA PRO A 255 8.77 6.62 -14.35
C PRO A 255 9.03 6.50 -15.85
N ASP A 256 8.63 7.55 -16.57
CA ASP A 256 8.92 7.66 -17.99
C ASP A 256 10.40 7.90 -18.22
N GLY A 257 10.91 7.27 -19.28
CA GLY A 257 12.26 7.48 -19.75
C GLY A 257 13.26 6.42 -19.30
N VAL A 258 14.33 6.35 -20.07
CA VAL A 258 15.49 5.53 -19.76
C VAL A 258 16.28 6.24 -18.66
N PRO A 259 16.65 5.58 -17.55
CA PRO A 259 17.56 6.14 -16.57
C PRO A 259 18.77 6.74 -17.27
N VAL A 260 19.12 7.97 -16.89
CA VAL A 260 20.19 8.70 -17.55
C VAL A 260 21.52 8.17 -17.01
N ALA A 261 22.36 7.68 -17.91
CA ALA A 261 23.71 7.28 -17.56
C ALA A 261 24.50 8.52 -17.07
N LEU A 262 25.14 8.40 -15.92
CA LEU A 262 26.12 9.35 -15.44
C LEU A 262 27.51 8.73 -15.56
N ALA A 263 28.37 9.34 -16.37
CA ALA A 263 29.78 9.03 -16.39
C ALA A 263 30.49 9.61 -15.16
N ALA A 264 31.66 9.04 -14.81
CA ALA A 264 32.47 9.57 -13.72
C ALA A 264 32.84 11.04 -13.98
N ALA A 265 32.68 11.88 -12.94
CA ALA A 265 32.88 13.34 -12.98
C ALA A 265 31.96 14.13 -13.93
N GLU A 266 30.95 13.48 -14.53
CA GLU A 266 29.95 14.18 -15.33
C GLU A 266 29.04 15.03 -14.42
N LYS A 267 28.83 16.28 -14.80
CA LYS A 267 27.87 17.18 -14.17
C LYS A 267 26.65 17.30 -15.06
N ARG A 268 25.47 17.06 -14.49
CA ARG A 268 24.18 17.28 -15.16
C ARG A 268 23.44 18.37 -14.42
N LYS A 269 22.87 19.30 -15.20
CA LYS A 269 21.90 20.27 -14.72
C LYS A 269 20.54 19.88 -15.27
N LEU A 270 19.54 19.94 -14.40
CA LEU A 270 18.17 19.49 -14.66
C LEU A 270 17.23 20.38 -13.87
N GLU A 271 16.09 20.69 -14.49
CA GLU A 271 14.92 21.23 -13.80
C GLU A 271 13.93 20.08 -13.59
N LEU A 272 13.58 19.79 -12.34
CA LEU A 272 12.56 18.82 -11.99
C LEU A 272 11.24 19.54 -11.74
N PRO A 273 10.19 19.28 -12.55
CA PRO A 273 8.84 19.71 -12.20
C PRO A 273 8.45 19.26 -10.78
N PRO A 274 7.60 20.00 -10.07
CA PRO A 274 7.08 19.57 -8.77
C PRO A 274 6.49 18.16 -8.82
N GLY A 275 6.90 17.30 -7.89
CA GLY A 275 6.42 15.90 -7.81
C GLY A 275 7.03 14.94 -8.85
N SER A 276 7.92 15.40 -9.72
CA SER A 276 8.60 14.55 -10.70
C SER A 276 9.87 13.91 -10.14
N TRP A 277 10.34 12.86 -10.82
CA TRP A 277 11.55 12.11 -10.48
C TRP A 277 12.46 12.02 -11.70
N GLN A 278 13.77 12.10 -11.50
CA GLN A 278 14.76 11.73 -12.52
C GLN A 278 15.63 10.61 -12.00
N TYR A 279 15.72 9.55 -12.78
CA TYR A 279 16.52 8.40 -12.47
C TYR A 279 17.86 8.52 -13.19
N TYR A 280 18.92 8.26 -12.44
CA TYR A 280 20.27 8.18 -12.94
C TYR A 280 20.86 6.81 -12.62
N TYR A 281 21.79 6.35 -13.45
CA TYR A 281 22.60 5.19 -13.12
C TYR A 281 24.07 5.47 -13.40
N VAL A 282 24.94 4.92 -12.57
CA VAL A 282 26.38 4.94 -12.78
C VAL A 282 26.83 3.49 -12.89
N LYS A 283 27.51 3.15 -13.98
CA LYS A 283 28.18 1.86 -14.08
C LYS A 283 29.46 1.91 -13.27
N VAL A 284 29.56 1.05 -12.27
CA VAL A 284 30.74 0.98 -11.40
C VAL A 284 31.54 -0.27 -11.73
N VAL A 285 32.82 -0.09 -12.07
CA VAL A 285 33.74 -1.18 -12.47
C VAL A 285 34.87 -1.29 -11.42
N PRO A 286 35.17 -2.49 -10.90
CA PRO A 286 36.28 -2.73 -9.98
C PRO A 286 37.66 -2.54 -10.60
N PRO A 287 38.69 -2.30 -9.77
CA PRO A 287 38.62 -2.08 -8.33
C PRO A 287 37.99 -0.72 -8.00
N MET A 288 37.06 -0.69 -7.04
CA MET A 288 36.31 0.51 -6.71
C MET A 288 37.16 1.51 -5.92
N GLN A 289 37.28 2.72 -6.45
CA GLN A 289 37.56 3.89 -5.62
C GLN A 289 36.26 4.38 -4.98
N PRO A 290 36.31 5.01 -3.79
CA PRO A 290 35.16 5.65 -3.18
C PRO A 290 34.52 6.60 -4.19
N MET A 291 33.20 6.46 -4.38
CA MET A 291 32.44 7.35 -5.25
C MET A 291 31.72 8.38 -4.39
N THR A 292 31.77 9.64 -4.82
CA THR A 292 30.97 10.71 -4.23
C THR A 292 29.94 11.16 -5.26
N LEU A 293 28.67 11.13 -4.87
CA LEU A 293 27.58 11.77 -5.62
C LEU A 293 27.33 13.12 -4.97
N GLU A 294 27.55 14.19 -5.72
CA GLU A 294 27.24 15.55 -5.27
C GLU A 294 25.96 16.02 -5.94
N VAL A 295 25.01 16.48 -5.13
CA VAL A 295 23.77 17.10 -5.62
C VAL A 295 23.73 18.52 -5.09
N SER A 296 23.64 19.49 -6.01
CA SER A 296 23.51 20.91 -5.69
C SER A 296 22.15 21.40 -6.17
N ILE A 297 21.44 22.10 -5.29
CA ILE A 297 20.10 22.63 -5.57
C ILE A 297 20.26 24.13 -5.81
N GLU A 298 20.03 24.57 -7.04
CA GLU A 298 20.10 26.00 -7.37
C GLU A 298 18.84 26.75 -6.89
N SER A 299 17.67 26.10 -6.96
CA SER A 299 16.39 26.66 -6.51
C SER A 299 15.39 25.55 -6.17
N GLY A 300 14.53 25.80 -5.18
CA GLY A 300 13.50 24.84 -4.74
C GLY A 300 13.92 24.00 -3.54
N VAL A 301 13.17 22.93 -3.26
CA VAL A 301 13.44 21.99 -2.17
C VAL A 301 13.51 20.58 -2.73
N LEU A 302 14.65 19.91 -2.55
CA LEU A 302 14.76 18.48 -2.81
C LEU A 302 14.26 17.75 -1.58
N ILE A 303 13.12 17.07 -1.73
CA ILE A 303 12.48 16.35 -0.62
C ILE A 303 13.11 14.97 -0.37
N SER A 304 13.78 14.38 -1.38
CA SER A 304 14.39 13.06 -1.26
C SER A 304 15.53 12.88 -2.27
N LEU A 305 16.60 12.21 -1.81
CA LEU A 305 17.67 11.69 -2.65
C LEU A 305 17.91 10.24 -2.26
N LEU A 306 17.65 9.32 -3.19
CA LEU A 306 17.80 7.89 -2.97
C LEU A 306 18.92 7.36 -3.87
N ALA A 307 19.82 6.60 -3.28
CA ALA A 307 20.90 5.95 -4.01
C ALA A 307 21.05 4.51 -3.55
N LYS A 308 21.09 3.58 -4.50
CA LYS A 308 21.22 2.14 -4.24
C LYS A 308 22.25 1.54 -5.17
N VAL A 309 23.20 0.79 -4.60
CA VAL A 309 24.19 0.03 -5.37
C VAL A 309 23.61 -1.34 -5.70
N VAL A 310 23.60 -1.70 -6.98
CA VAL A 310 23.08 -3.00 -7.45
C VAL A 310 24.24 -3.84 -8.02
N PRO A 311 24.54 -5.03 -7.47
CA PRO A 311 25.61 -5.89 -7.98
C PRO A 311 25.33 -6.39 -9.42
N SER A 312 26.32 -6.25 -10.30
CA SER A 312 26.22 -6.57 -11.74
C SER A 312 26.05 -8.08 -12.02
N ALA A 313 26.54 -8.96 -11.14
CA ALA A 313 26.49 -10.41 -11.33
C ALA A 313 25.07 -11.02 -11.44
N LYS A 314 24.02 -10.23 -11.14
CA LYS A 314 22.58 -10.55 -11.31
C LYS A 314 21.90 -9.79 -12.47
N ALA A 315 22.67 -9.23 -13.40
CA ALA A 315 22.20 -8.50 -14.57
C ALA A 315 22.79 -9.10 -15.85
N ARG A 316 22.60 -10.40 -16.09
CA ARG A 316 23.18 -11.05 -17.27
C ARG A 316 22.45 -10.63 -18.55
N HIS A 317 23.24 -10.08 -19.47
CA HIS A 317 22.94 -9.52 -20.81
C HIS A 317 22.58 -8.03 -20.84
N PRO A 318 23.54 -7.10 -20.94
CA PRO A 318 23.24 -5.82 -21.57
C PRO A 318 22.83 -6.03 -23.05
N PRO A 319 22.10 -5.09 -23.69
CA PRO A 319 21.99 -5.02 -25.15
C PRO A 319 23.41 -5.01 -25.79
N PRO A 320 23.56 -5.33 -27.09
CA PRO A 320 24.84 -5.68 -27.70
C PRO A 320 25.76 -4.45 -27.84
N GLU A 321 26.34 -4.05 -26.72
CA GLU A 321 27.48 -3.17 -26.51
C GLU A 321 27.51 -2.94 -25.00
N LEU A 322 28.34 -3.70 -24.25
CA LEU A 322 29.01 -3.34 -22.99
C LEU A 322 29.42 -4.60 -22.20
N VAL A 323 30.71 -4.68 -21.87
CA VAL A 323 31.32 -5.77 -21.07
C VAL A 323 31.48 -5.35 -19.59
N ASP A 324 31.33 -6.32 -18.70
CA ASP A 324 31.05 -6.26 -17.25
C ASP A 324 32.28 -6.59 -16.36
N ILE A 325 32.26 -6.29 -15.04
CA ILE A 325 32.94 -6.91 -13.85
C ILE A 325 32.64 -6.04 -12.56
N SER A 326 32.65 -6.59 -11.32
CA SER A 326 31.83 -6.22 -10.09
C SER A 326 32.51 -5.93 -8.70
N ASP A 327 31.96 -4.99 -7.87
CA ASP A 327 31.77 -4.98 -6.36
C ASP A 327 32.13 -3.74 -5.47
N LYS A 328 31.17 -3.44 -4.55
CA LYS A 328 31.07 -2.64 -3.28
C LYS A 328 31.32 -1.11 -3.21
N ALA A 329 30.26 -0.32 -2.94
CA ALA A 329 30.32 1.12 -2.62
C ALA A 329 29.64 1.47 -1.28
N ASP A 330 30.11 2.55 -0.65
CA ASP A 330 29.64 3.11 0.63
C ASP A 330 29.24 4.58 0.39
N ILE A 331 28.08 5.03 0.90
CA ILE A 331 27.50 6.36 0.62
C ILE A 331 27.45 7.19 1.90
N LYS A 332 28.08 8.37 1.90
CA LYS A 332 27.97 9.36 2.99
C LYS A 332 27.22 10.60 2.49
N GLY A 333 26.08 10.92 3.12
CA GLY A 333 25.33 12.15 2.86
C GLY A 333 25.98 13.36 3.54
N SER A 334 26.09 14.47 2.81
CA SER A 334 26.63 15.75 3.29
C SER A 334 25.54 16.69 3.85
N ARG A 335 25.93 17.52 4.81
CA ARG A 335 25.09 18.48 5.54
C ARG A 335 24.49 19.58 4.66
N PHE A 336 23.24 19.93 4.93
CA PHE A 336 22.58 21.14 4.47
C PHE A 336 23.02 22.34 5.34
N ALA A 337 23.53 23.40 4.71
CA ALA A 337 23.53 24.75 5.27
C ALA A 337 22.47 25.55 4.51
N GLY A 338 21.56 26.17 5.27
CA GLY A 338 20.44 26.96 4.74
C GLY A 338 20.82 28.34 4.25
#